data_AF-A0A438XNB1-F1
#
_entry.id   AF-A0A438XNB1-F1
#
_cell.length_a   1.000
_cell.length_b   1.000
_cell.length_c   1.000
_cell.angle_alpha   90.00
_cell.angle_beta   90.00
_cell.angle_gamma   90.00
#
_symmetry.space_group_name_H-M   'P 1'
#
loop_
_entity.id
_entity.type
_entity.pdbx_description
1 polymer ?
#
loop_
_entity_poly.entity_id
_entity_poly.type
_entity_poly.pdbx_seq_one_letter_code
_entity_poly.pdbx_strand_id
1 'polypeptide(L)'
;INQAKTTANNEINTNKTQAITNINEAKTTANNEISENKTASLEALKQEKQQATSEITEAKKTAFNELLETLKPKFSGLFIGAYYIRNVIYIQGGWEQKVKDLSDYTLEKSKKYEIEVFLNYVTSQRTIENNMFFGLKVQEGFLKESIQKITHKYVSQIYYTKLLIENVSGVLSLYHGYFFGNINYFNEAIITIISTKRALKRL
;
A
#
# COMPACT_ATOMS: atom_id res chain seq x y z
N ILE A 1 -48.25 71.47 -27.27
CA ILE A 1 -47.66 70.19 -27.75
C ILE A 1 -46.25 69.95 -27.18
N ASN A 2 -45.31 70.91 -27.26
CA ASN A 2 -43.94 70.69 -26.79
C ASN A 2 -43.83 70.35 -25.29
N GLN A 3 -44.52 71.10 -24.41
CA GLN A 3 -44.52 70.82 -22.96
C GLN A 3 -45.04 69.39 -22.64
N ALA A 4 -46.14 68.97 -23.26
CA ALA A 4 -46.69 67.62 -23.05
C ALA A 4 -45.71 66.51 -23.49
N LYS A 5 -44.98 66.70 -24.60
CA LYS A 5 -43.93 65.77 -25.04
C LYS A 5 -42.77 65.72 -24.05
N THR A 6 -42.35 66.87 -23.53
CA THR A 6 -41.28 66.94 -22.51
C THR A 6 -41.68 66.22 -21.23
N THR A 7 -42.90 66.44 -20.72
CA THR A 7 -43.41 65.74 -19.52
C THR A 7 -43.45 64.23 -19.71
N ALA A 8 -44.01 63.75 -20.83
CA ALA A 8 -44.05 62.33 -21.13
C ALA A 8 -42.65 61.70 -21.23
N ASN A 9 -41.69 62.38 -21.86
CA ASN A 9 -40.30 61.91 -21.92
C ASN A 9 -39.66 61.82 -20.54
N ASN A 10 -39.92 62.78 -19.65
CA ASN A 10 -39.39 62.76 -18.28
C ASN A 10 -39.96 61.58 -17.49
N GLU A 11 -41.27 61.34 -17.56
CA GLU A 11 -41.91 60.20 -16.90
C GLU A 11 -41.38 58.85 -17.42
N ILE A 12 -41.23 58.70 -18.73
CA ILE A 12 -40.65 57.49 -19.34
C ILE A 12 -39.22 57.26 -18.84
N ASN A 13 -38.39 58.30 -18.79
CA ASN A 13 -37.01 58.19 -18.31
C ASN A 13 -36.96 57.80 -16.83
N THR A 14 -37.82 58.38 -16.00
CA THR A 14 -37.94 58.03 -14.58
C THR A 14 -38.38 56.57 -14.42
N ASN A 15 -39.42 56.13 -15.12
CA ASN A 15 -39.94 54.76 -15.04
C ASN A 15 -38.91 53.73 -15.55
N LYS A 16 -38.20 54.04 -16.64
CA LYS A 16 -37.12 53.19 -17.16
C LYS A 16 -35.98 53.06 -16.17
N THR A 17 -35.60 54.16 -15.51
CA THR A 17 -34.57 54.15 -14.47
C THR A 17 -34.99 53.26 -13.30
N GLN A 18 -36.21 53.42 -12.78
CA GLN A 18 -36.72 52.58 -11.70
C GLN A 18 -36.78 51.10 -12.07
N ALA A 19 -37.24 50.77 -13.29
CA ALA A 19 -37.30 49.39 -13.76
C ALA A 19 -35.90 48.74 -13.85
N ILE A 20 -34.89 49.47 -14.35
CA ILE A 20 -33.50 48.99 -14.41
C ILE A 20 -32.95 48.78 -12.99
N THR A 21 -33.22 49.70 -12.06
CA THR A 21 -32.81 49.56 -10.65
C THR A 21 -33.42 48.29 -10.03
N ASN A 22 -34.73 48.07 -10.18
CA ASN A 22 -35.40 46.89 -9.64
C ASN A 22 -34.85 45.58 -10.24
N ILE A 23 -34.57 45.55 -11.55
CA ILE A 23 -33.97 44.38 -12.22
C ILE A 23 -32.56 44.12 -11.69
N ASN A 24 -31.76 45.16 -11.47
CA ASN A 24 -30.40 45.01 -10.93
C ASN A 24 -30.39 44.50 -9.48
N GLU A 25 -31.32 44.98 -8.65
CA GLU A 25 -31.52 44.49 -7.28
C GLU A 25 -31.95 43.02 -7.25
N ALA A 26 -32.93 42.65 -8.09
CA ALA A 26 -33.39 41.27 -8.22
C ALA A 26 -32.27 40.34 -8.72
N LYS A 27 -31.49 40.78 -9.73
CA LYS A 27 -30.34 40.02 -10.24
C LYS A 27 -29.25 39.85 -9.18
N THR A 28 -28.98 40.88 -8.39
CA THR A 28 -28.00 40.83 -7.30
C THR A 28 -28.45 39.85 -6.21
N THR A 29 -29.73 39.90 -5.83
CA THR A 29 -30.32 38.98 -4.85
C THR A 29 -30.25 37.53 -5.33
N ALA A 30 -30.66 37.26 -6.57
CA ALA A 30 -30.59 35.91 -7.15
C ALA A 30 -29.15 35.39 -7.22
N ASN A 31 -28.18 36.24 -7.58
CA ASN A 31 -26.76 35.86 -7.60
C ASN A 31 -26.22 35.52 -6.20
N ASN A 32 -26.65 36.26 -5.17
CA ASN A 32 -26.26 35.97 -3.79
C ASN A 32 -26.83 34.62 -3.33
N GLU A 33 -28.12 34.38 -3.53
CA GLU A 33 -28.79 33.12 -3.19
C GLU A 33 -28.15 31.91 -3.92
N ILE A 34 -27.82 32.05 -5.20
CA ILE A 34 -27.12 31.01 -5.97
C ILE A 34 -25.74 30.72 -5.36
N SER A 35 -25.01 31.77 -4.96
CA SER A 35 -23.67 31.64 -4.40
C SER A 35 -23.68 30.99 -3.02
N GLU A 36 -24.65 31.34 -2.18
CA GLU A 36 -24.89 30.72 -0.88
C GLU A 36 -25.27 29.23 -1.04
N ASN A 37 -26.24 28.92 -1.89
CA ASN A 37 -26.68 27.54 -2.15
C ASN A 37 -25.56 26.65 -2.72
N LYS A 38 -24.73 27.21 -3.63
CA LYS A 38 -23.56 26.51 -4.16
C LYS A 38 -22.55 26.20 -3.07
N THR A 39 -22.30 27.16 -2.17
CA THR A 39 -21.36 27.00 -1.06
C THR A 39 -21.86 25.93 -0.08
N ALA A 40 -23.13 26.01 0.33
CA ALA A 40 -23.75 25.01 1.20
C ALA A 40 -23.70 23.60 0.59
N SER A 41 -23.98 23.47 -0.71
CA SER A 41 -23.91 22.19 -1.42
C SER A 41 -22.49 21.60 -1.47
N LEU A 42 -21.47 22.44 -1.68
CA LEU A 42 -20.07 22.01 -1.69
C LEU A 42 -19.59 21.54 -0.31
N GLU A 43 -19.97 22.25 0.75
CA GLU A 43 -19.65 21.84 2.12
C GLU A 43 -20.35 20.54 2.51
N ALA A 44 -21.62 20.36 2.12
CA ALA A 44 -22.35 19.10 2.33
C ALA A 44 -21.67 17.91 1.62
N LEU A 45 -21.29 18.07 0.34
CA LEU A 45 -20.57 17.03 -0.41
C LEU A 45 -19.21 16.67 0.22
N LYS A 46 -18.50 17.67 0.78
CA LYS A 46 -17.22 17.45 1.45
C LYS A 46 -17.39 16.65 2.74
N GLN A 47 -18.43 16.94 3.53
CA GLN A 47 -18.75 16.21 4.76
C GLN A 47 -19.14 14.76 4.46
N GLU A 48 -20.05 14.53 3.51
CA GLU A 48 -20.45 13.19 3.06
C GLU A 48 -19.25 12.37 2.56
N LYS A 49 -18.35 12.98 1.79
CA LYS A 49 -17.12 12.31 1.33
C LYS A 49 -16.22 11.90 2.50
N GLN A 50 -16.08 12.74 3.52
CA GLN A 50 -15.30 12.41 4.72
C GLN A 50 -15.95 11.27 5.50
N GLN A 51 -17.27 11.31 5.69
CA GLN A 51 -18.03 10.26 6.35
C GLN A 51 -17.89 8.91 5.64
N ALA A 52 -18.13 8.88 4.31
CA ALA A 52 -17.97 7.66 3.51
C ALA A 52 -16.55 7.09 3.58
N THR A 53 -15.52 7.95 3.63
CA THR A 53 -14.12 7.51 3.77
C THR A 53 -13.88 6.84 5.13
N SER A 54 -14.42 7.41 6.21
CA SER A 54 -14.33 6.84 7.55
C SER A 54 -15.07 5.50 7.65
N GLU A 55 -16.28 5.41 7.12
CA GLU A 55 -17.09 4.19 7.11
C GLU A 55 -16.40 3.06 6.34
N ILE A 56 -15.86 3.35 5.15
CA ILE A 56 -15.09 2.37 4.36
C ILE A 56 -13.86 1.89 5.14
N THR A 57 -13.20 2.78 5.87
CA THR A 57 -12.00 2.43 6.66
C THR A 57 -12.35 1.50 7.81
N GLU A 58 -13.42 1.79 8.56
CA GLU A 58 -13.89 0.92 9.65
C GLU A 58 -14.45 -0.42 9.13
N ALA A 59 -15.17 -0.42 8.01
CA ALA A 59 -15.66 -1.65 7.38
C ALA A 59 -14.49 -2.56 6.96
N LYS A 60 -13.43 -2.00 6.36
CA LYS A 60 -12.22 -2.75 6.01
C LYS A 60 -11.52 -3.35 7.23
N LYS A 61 -11.39 -2.57 8.31
CA LYS A 61 -10.80 -3.03 9.57
C LYS A 61 -11.61 -4.15 10.20
N THR A 62 -12.94 -4.01 10.21
CA THR A 62 -13.86 -5.02 10.73
C THR A 62 -13.77 -6.32 9.93
N ALA A 63 -13.89 -6.25 8.61
CA ALA A 63 -13.78 -7.43 7.74
C ALA A 63 -12.41 -8.13 7.88
N PHE A 64 -11.32 -7.37 8.04
CA PHE A 64 -10.00 -7.93 8.31
C PHE A 64 -9.95 -8.66 9.66
N ASN A 65 -10.50 -8.07 10.71
CA ASN A 65 -10.54 -8.68 12.04
C ASN A 65 -11.42 -9.93 12.08
N GLU A 66 -12.59 -9.92 11.44
CA GLU A 66 -13.45 -11.10 11.32
C GLU A 66 -12.77 -12.25 10.57
N LEU A 67 -12.07 -11.92 9.47
CA LEU A 67 -11.25 -12.88 8.74
C LEU A 67 -10.15 -13.44 9.64
N LEU A 68 -9.47 -12.57 10.39
CA LEU A 68 -8.42 -12.98 11.32
C LEU A 68 -8.96 -13.94 12.38
N GLU A 69 -10.06 -13.62 13.06
CA GLU A 69 -10.68 -14.52 14.05
C GLU A 69 -11.08 -15.87 13.43
N THR A 70 -11.63 -15.86 12.21
CA THR A 70 -11.99 -17.08 11.48
C THR A 70 -10.77 -17.95 11.16
N LEU A 71 -9.63 -17.32 10.90
CA LEU A 71 -8.39 -18.03 10.55
C LEU A 71 -7.55 -18.41 11.78
N LYS A 72 -7.62 -17.69 12.90
CA LYS A 72 -6.89 -18.00 14.15
C LYS A 72 -6.93 -19.47 14.56
N PRO A 73 -8.08 -20.17 14.60
CA PRO A 73 -8.10 -21.59 14.95
C PRO A 73 -7.49 -22.48 13.86
N LYS A 74 -7.57 -22.09 12.58
CA LYS A 74 -6.91 -22.81 11.46
C LYS A 74 -5.39 -22.67 11.50
N PHE A 75 -4.89 -21.59 12.12
CA PHE A 75 -3.48 -21.33 12.36
C PHE A 75 -2.99 -21.89 13.72
N SER A 76 -3.90 -22.24 14.62
CA SER A 76 -3.57 -22.69 15.98
C SER A 76 -2.77 -24.00 15.98
N GLY A 77 -1.47 -23.85 16.21
CA GLY A 77 -0.50 -24.94 16.33
C GLY A 77 0.28 -25.29 15.06
N LEU A 78 0.03 -24.62 13.93
CA LEU A 78 0.71 -24.88 12.67
C LEU A 78 1.33 -23.62 12.04
N PHE A 79 0.89 -22.42 12.39
CA PHE A 79 1.35 -21.18 11.75
C PHE A 79 2.04 -20.28 12.78
N ILE A 80 3.25 -19.84 12.46
CA ILE A 80 4.07 -18.97 13.30
C ILE A 80 3.79 -17.50 13.00
N GLY A 81 3.65 -17.15 11.72
CA GLY A 81 3.39 -15.77 11.31
C GLY A 81 3.54 -15.54 9.82
N ALA A 82 2.92 -14.45 9.35
CA ALA A 82 3.20 -13.81 8.08
C ALA A 82 3.85 -12.44 8.37
N TYR A 83 5.04 -12.21 7.82
CA TYR A 83 5.82 -11.00 8.02
C TYR A 83 5.84 -10.20 6.72
N TYR A 84 5.59 -8.89 6.84
CA TYR A 84 5.52 -7.96 5.72
C TYR A 84 6.55 -6.84 5.89
N ILE A 85 7.45 -6.70 4.93
CA ILE A 85 8.39 -5.57 4.87
C ILE A 85 8.03 -4.75 3.63
N ARG A 86 7.48 -3.55 3.84
CA ARG A 86 6.93 -2.68 2.79
C ARG A 86 7.92 -1.67 2.19
N ASN A 87 9.13 -1.57 2.74
CA ASN A 87 10.10 -0.58 2.27
C ASN A 87 10.90 -1.11 1.08
N VAL A 88 11.27 -0.22 0.16
CA VAL A 88 12.29 -0.47 -0.86
C VAL A 88 13.63 -0.66 -0.15
N ILE A 89 14.39 -1.69 -0.52
CA ILE A 89 15.74 -1.92 0.03
C ILE A 89 16.75 -1.77 -1.09
N TYR A 90 17.62 -0.77 -0.96
CA TYR A 90 18.71 -0.50 -1.88
C TYR A 90 19.96 -1.27 -1.46
N ILE A 91 20.59 -1.97 -2.40
CA ILE A 91 21.77 -2.80 -2.16
C ILE A 91 22.88 -2.41 -3.15
N GLN A 92 24.11 -2.28 -2.64
CA GLN A 92 25.30 -1.84 -3.36
C GLN A 92 26.41 -2.90 -3.41
N GLY A 93 26.03 -4.14 -3.72
CA GLY A 93 26.98 -5.25 -3.78
C GLY A 93 27.57 -5.62 -2.43
N GLY A 94 28.69 -6.33 -2.47
CA GLY A 94 29.32 -6.91 -1.28
C GLY A 94 29.12 -8.42 -1.18
N TRP A 95 30.09 -9.10 -0.61
CA TRP A 95 30.04 -10.55 -0.40
C TRP A 95 29.26 -10.88 0.87
N GLU A 96 28.30 -11.80 0.75
CA GLU A 96 27.57 -12.41 1.86
C GLU A 96 27.06 -11.43 2.94
N GLN A 97 26.39 -10.37 2.50
CA GLN A 97 25.85 -9.36 3.41
C GLN A 97 24.39 -9.66 3.76
N LYS A 98 24.04 -9.37 5.03
CA LYS A 98 22.67 -9.46 5.52
C LYS A 98 21.85 -8.32 4.94
N VAL A 99 20.73 -8.63 4.31
CA VAL A 99 19.75 -7.64 3.86
C VAL A 99 18.85 -7.26 5.03
N LYS A 100 18.15 -8.24 5.60
CA LYS A 100 17.09 -8.01 6.59
C LYS A 100 16.71 -9.30 7.31
N ASP A 101 16.29 -9.17 8.56
CA ASP A 101 15.54 -10.23 9.25
C ASP A 101 14.14 -10.35 8.63
N LEU A 102 13.74 -11.58 8.31
CA LEU A 102 12.46 -11.89 7.68
C LEU A 102 11.42 -12.41 8.68
N SER A 103 11.79 -12.55 9.94
CA SER A 103 10.91 -12.97 11.02
C SER A 103 11.31 -12.33 12.34
N ASP A 104 10.32 -11.90 13.13
CA ASP A 104 10.56 -11.51 14.53
C ASP A 104 10.49 -12.73 15.48
N TYR A 105 10.18 -13.91 14.93
CA TYR A 105 10.18 -15.18 15.64
C TYR A 105 11.51 -15.92 15.45
N THR A 106 12.00 -16.50 16.54
CA THR A 106 13.19 -17.35 16.54
C THR A 106 12.79 -18.80 16.29
N LEU A 107 13.33 -19.42 15.24
CA LEU A 107 13.17 -20.83 14.98
C LEU A 107 13.79 -21.66 16.12
N GLU A 108 13.05 -22.66 16.56
CA GLU A 108 13.47 -23.65 17.55
C GLU A 108 13.88 -24.96 16.86
N LYS A 109 15.06 -25.47 17.21
CA LYS A 109 15.68 -26.66 16.61
C LYS A 109 14.83 -27.93 16.69
N SER A 110 13.96 -28.02 17.70
CA SER A 110 13.10 -29.18 17.98
C SER A 110 11.90 -29.30 17.03
N LYS A 111 11.60 -28.28 16.21
CA LYS A 111 10.42 -28.26 15.33
C LYS A 111 10.81 -28.42 13.87
N LYS A 112 9.80 -28.77 13.07
CA LYS A 112 9.87 -28.80 11.61
C LYS A 112 9.10 -27.61 11.07
N TYR A 113 9.67 -26.93 10.08
CA TYR A 113 9.09 -25.73 9.49
C TYR A 113 8.78 -25.90 8.02
N GLU A 114 7.67 -25.32 7.60
CA GLU A 114 7.42 -24.90 6.23
C GLU A 114 7.64 -23.39 6.16
N ILE A 115 8.60 -22.96 5.34
CA ILE A 115 8.96 -21.55 5.16
C ILE A 115 8.72 -21.18 3.72
N GLU A 116 7.90 -20.15 3.50
CA GLU A 116 7.70 -19.54 2.19
C GLU A 116 8.19 -18.10 2.23
N VAL A 117 9.04 -17.73 1.28
CA VAL A 117 9.51 -16.34 1.12
C VAL A 117 9.23 -15.91 -0.31
N PHE A 118 8.63 -14.75 -0.45
CA PHE A 118 8.34 -14.09 -1.71
C PHE A 118 8.84 -12.65 -1.66
N LEU A 119 9.62 -12.25 -2.67
CA LEU A 119 9.97 -10.85 -2.90
C LEU A 119 10.20 -10.60 -4.39
N ASN A 120 9.99 -9.35 -4.80
CA ASN A 120 10.40 -8.84 -6.10
C ASN A 120 11.72 -8.08 -5.98
N TYR A 121 12.52 -8.10 -7.04
CA TYR A 121 13.76 -7.35 -7.12
C TYR A 121 14.05 -6.90 -8.55
N VAL A 122 14.86 -5.86 -8.68
CA VAL A 122 15.44 -5.41 -9.95
C VAL A 122 16.92 -5.18 -9.76
N THR A 123 17.74 -5.76 -10.63
CA THR A 123 19.19 -5.50 -10.64
C THR A 123 19.50 -4.24 -11.43
N SER A 124 20.41 -3.44 -10.90
CA SER A 124 20.92 -2.21 -11.53
C SER A 124 22.26 -2.41 -12.26
N GLN A 125 22.82 -3.62 -12.27
CA GLN A 125 24.16 -3.89 -12.79
C GLN A 125 24.19 -4.22 -14.29
N ARG A 126 25.17 -3.63 -15.01
CA ARG A 126 25.35 -3.82 -16.47
C ARG A 126 25.94 -5.17 -16.82
N THR A 127 26.69 -5.78 -15.91
CA THR A 127 27.36 -7.07 -16.04
C THR A 127 26.89 -7.99 -14.92
N ILE A 128 26.62 -9.27 -15.22
CA ILE A 128 26.41 -10.26 -14.16
C ILE A 128 27.83 -10.64 -13.77
N GLU A 129 28.30 -10.09 -12.66
CA GLU A 129 29.49 -10.67 -12.03
C GLU A 129 29.14 -12.11 -11.67
N ASN A 130 30.08 -13.03 -11.95
CA ASN A 130 29.87 -14.43 -11.61
C ASN A 130 29.55 -14.49 -10.11
N ASN A 131 28.40 -15.10 -9.77
CA ASN A 131 27.93 -15.40 -8.40
C ASN A 131 27.04 -14.37 -7.69
N MET A 132 26.26 -13.54 -8.41
CA MET A 132 25.14 -12.82 -7.77
C MET A 132 24.09 -13.82 -7.23
N PHE A 133 23.72 -13.71 -5.95
CA PHE A 133 22.68 -14.57 -5.38
C PHE A 133 21.88 -13.91 -4.26
N PHE A 134 20.69 -14.45 -4.01
CA PHE A 134 19.98 -14.36 -2.74
C PHE A 134 19.98 -15.70 -2.03
N GLY A 135 19.98 -15.69 -0.71
CA GLY A 135 19.87 -16.89 0.11
C GLY A 135 19.28 -16.57 1.47
N LEU A 136 18.50 -17.51 1.99
CA LEU A 136 18.03 -17.47 3.37
C LEU A 136 19.07 -18.10 4.28
N LYS A 137 19.30 -17.44 5.42
CA LYS A 137 20.28 -17.87 6.40
C LYS A 137 19.65 -17.91 7.79
N VAL A 138 20.02 -18.93 8.55
CA VAL A 138 19.69 -19.13 9.96
C VAL A 138 21.00 -19.33 10.74
N GLN A 139 20.94 -19.66 12.03
CA GLN A 139 22.14 -19.85 12.85
C GLN A 139 23.09 -20.92 12.30
N GLU A 140 22.55 -22.00 11.75
CA GLU A 140 23.31 -23.10 11.16
C GLU A 140 23.95 -22.76 9.80
N GLY A 141 23.59 -21.63 9.19
CA GLY A 141 24.10 -21.19 7.90
C GLY A 141 23.01 -21.06 6.83
N PHE A 142 23.43 -21.12 5.57
CA PHE A 142 22.50 -20.97 4.44
C PHE A 142 21.60 -22.18 4.28
N LEU A 143 20.31 -21.92 4.08
CA LEU A 143 19.35 -22.94 3.69
C LEU A 143 19.60 -23.26 2.22
N LYS A 144 20.11 -24.46 1.93
CA LYS A 144 20.67 -24.82 0.62
C LYS A 144 19.72 -24.56 -0.55
N GLU A 145 18.45 -24.96 -0.41
CA GLU A 145 17.40 -24.83 -1.42
C GLU A 145 16.88 -23.38 -1.58
N SER A 146 17.30 -22.48 -0.70
CA SER A 146 16.96 -21.05 -0.78
C SER A 146 17.95 -20.25 -1.62
N ILE A 147 19.12 -20.81 -1.96
CA ILE A 147 20.16 -20.08 -2.69
C ILE A 147 19.76 -19.95 -4.16
N GLN A 148 19.35 -18.76 -4.57
CA GLN A 148 18.96 -18.44 -5.94
C GLN A 148 20.01 -17.57 -6.60
N LYS A 149 20.62 -18.09 -7.68
CA LYS A 149 21.50 -17.30 -8.54
C LYS A 149 20.69 -16.31 -9.38
N ILE A 150 21.22 -15.11 -9.56
CA ILE A 150 20.57 -14.03 -10.31
C ILE A 150 21.20 -13.95 -11.70
N THR A 151 20.40 -14.15 -12.74
CA THR A 151 20.88 -14.32 -14.12
C THR A 151 20.32 -13.32 -15.13
N HIS A 152 19.32 -12.50 -14.78
CA HIS A 152 18.77 -11.47 -15.68
C HIS A 152 19.02 -10.07 -15.16
N LYS A 153 19.20 -9.11 -16.07
CA LYS A 153 19.56 -7.70 -15.79
C LYS A 153 18.40 -6.75 -16.13
N TYR A 154 18.31 -5.62 -15.41
CA TYR A 154 17.40 -4.51 -15.72
C TYR A 154 15.91 -4.86 -15.87
N VAL A 155 15.51 -6.02 -15.36
CA VAL A 155 14.14 -6.49 -15.38
C VAL A 155 13.72 -6.88 -13.98
N SER A 156 12.46 -6.58 -13.64
CA SER A 156 11.85 -7.03 -12.41
C SER A 156 11.77 -8.57 -12.41
N GLN A 157 12.20 -9.18 -11.33
CA GLN A 157 12.25 -10.61 -11.13
C GLN A 157 11.68 -10.96 -9.75
N ILE A 158 11.32 -12.24 -9.60
CA ILE A 158 10.77 -12.78 -8.36
C ILE A 158 11.79 -13.75 -7.76
N TYR A 159 12.04 -13.57 -6.46
CA TYR A 159 12.61 -14.59 -5.61
C TYR A 159 11.45 -15.24 -4.85
N TYR A 160 11.24 -16.53 -5.12
CA TYR A 160 10.24 -17.34 -4.44
C TYR A 160 10.88 -18.66 -4.03
N THR A 161 10.79 -18.98 -2.75
CA THR A 161 11.22 -20.27 -2.23
C THR A 161 10.21 -20.82 -1.23
N LYS A 162 10.01 -22.14 -1.28
CA LYS A 162 9.20 -22.90 -0.35
C LYS A 162 10.03 -24.05 0.19
N LEU A 163 10.29 -24.03 1.48
CA LEU A 163 11.25 -24.92 2.14
C LEU A 163 10.56 -25.76 3.20
N LEU A 164 10.97 -27.03 3.29
CA LEU A 164 10.65 -27.91 4.41
C LEU A 164 11.93 -28.21 5.16
N ILE A 165 12.10 -27.64 6.35
CA ILE A 165 13.36 -27.69 7.08
C ILE A 165 13.15 -28.15 8.53
N GLU A 166 14.14 -28.86 9.05
CA GLU A 166 14.21 -29.32 10.43
C GLU A 166 15.61 -29.08 10.99
N ASN A 167 15.77 -29.15 12.30
CA ASN A 167 17.05 -28.97 12.99
C ASN A 167 17.70 -27.58 12.76
N VAL A 168 16.87 -26.56 12.49
CA VAL A 168 17.31 -25.16 12.32
C VAL A 168 16.91 -24.30 13.51
N SER A 169 17.70 -23.29 13.81
CA SER A 169 17.43 -22.36 14.89
C SER A 169 17.86 -20.92 14.59
N GLY A 170 17.37 -19.98 15.39
CA GLY A 170 17.69 -18.56 15.22
C GLY A 170 16.67 -17.82 14.35
N VAL A 171 16.99 -16.58 14.03
CA VAL A 171 16.14 -15.70 13.22
C VAL A 171 16.37 -15.97 11.74
N LEU A 172 15.29 -16.13 10.97
CA LEU A 172 15.39 -16.25 9.52
C LEU A 172 15.77 -14.90 8.91
N SER A 173 16.85 -14.88 8.13
CA SER A 173 17.38 -13.67 7.50
C SER A 173 17.55 -13.84 6.00
N LEU A 174 17.30 -12.77 5.25
CA LEU A 174 17.69 -12.66 3.85
C LEU A 174 19.13 -12.16 3.74
N TYR A 175 19.92 -12.84 2.93
CA TYR A 175 21.28 -12.47 2.57
C TYR A 175 21.42 -12.37 1.06
N HIS A 176 22.42 -11.61 0.63
CA HIS A 176 22.83 -11.52 -0.76
C HIS A 176 24.33 -11.68 -0.90
N GLY A 177 24.76 -12.11 -2.09
CA GLY A 177 26.15 -12.02 -2.54
C GLY A 177 26.22 -11.24 -3.85
N TYR A 178 27.07 -10.22 -3.90
CA TYR A 178 27.35 -9.36 -5.05
C TYR A 178 26.13 -8.73 -5.74
N PHE A 179 24.95 -8.75 -5.12
CA PHE A 179 23.75 -8.15 -5.69
C PHE A 179 23.81 -6.62 -5.67
N PHE A 180 23.55 -5.98 -6.81
CA PHE A 180 23.35 -4.54 -6.93
C PHE A 180 21.95 -4.27 -7.48
N GLY A 181 21.16 -3.49 -6.75
CA GLY A 181 19.81 -3.17 -7.18
C GLY A 181 18.85 -2.88 -6.03
N ASN A 182 17.57 -2.96 -6.36
CA ASN A 182 16.48 -2.71 -5.43
C ASN A 182 15.72 -4.01 -5.19
N ILE A 183 15.48 -4.33 -3.93
CA ILE A 183 14.39 -5.23 -3.54
C ILE A 183 13.16 -4.36 -3.30
N ASN A 184 11.99 -4.87 -3.66
CA ASN A 184 10.73 -4.20 -3.42
C ASN A 184 10.52 -2.90 -4.21
N TYR A 185 10.96 -2.86 -5.48
CA TYR A 185 11.02 -1.66 -6.31
C TYR A 185 9.67 -0.97 -6.57
N PHE A 186 8.54 -1.68 -6.49
CA PHE A 186 7.19 -1.15 -6.72
C PHE A 186 6.38 -0.87 -5.43
N ASN A 187 7.04 -0.70 -4.28
CA ASN A 187 6.36 -0.49 -3.00
C ASN A 187 5.41 -1.66 -2.64
N GLU A 188 5.76 -2.86 -3.13
CA GLU A 188 5.14 -4.13 -2.78
C GLU A 188 5.61 -4.56 -1.37
N ALA A 189 5.58 -5.84 -1.05
CA ALA A 189 6.09 -6.33 0.22
C ALA A 189 6.99 -7.55 0.02
N ILE A 190 8.06 -7.63 0.81
CA ILE A 190 8.66 -8.94 1.10
C ILE A 190 7.68 -9.66 2.02
N ILE A 191 7.23 -10.83 1.58
CA ILE A 191 6.28 -11.68 2.31
C ILE A 191 7.03 -12.90 2.79
N THR A 192 7.02 -13.14 4.09
CA THR A 192 7.56 -14.36 4.68
C THR A 192 6.49 -15.05 5.49
N ILE A 193 6.21 -16.30 5.18
CA ILE A 193 5.25 -17.14 5.89
C ILE A 193 6.04 -18.28 6.53
N ILE A 194 5.88 -18.45 7.84
CA ILE A 194 6.50 -19.53 8.60
C ILE A 194 5.40 -20.34 9.27
N SER A 195 5.47 -21.66 9.11
CA SER A 195 4.52 -22.61 9.68
C SER A 195 5.26 -23.79 10.32
N THR A 196 4.86 -24.23 11.52
CA THR A 196 5.35 -25.47 12.15
C THR A 196 4.56 -26.66 11.65
N LYS A 197 5.19 -27.72 11.14
CA LYS A 197 4.48 -28.98 10.87
C LYS A 197 4.34 -29.79 12.15
N ARG A 198 3.14 -30.31 12.43
CA ARG A 198 2.98 -31.39 13.42
C ARG A 198 3.82 -32.57 12.95
N ALA A 199 4.62 -33.16 13.85
CA ALA A 199 5.17 -34.48 13.61
C ALA A 199 4.00 -35.41 13.28
N LEU A 200 4.01 -36.05 12.10
CA LEU A 200 3.13 -37.19 11.86
C LEU A 200 3.43 -38.16 13.00
N LYS A 201 2.46 -38.40 13.90
CA LYS A 201 2.54 -39.55 14.79
C LYS A 201 2.75 -40.74 13.87
N ARG A 202 3.90 -41.42 14.01
CA ARG A 202 4.15 -42.69 13.34
C ARG A 202 2.94 -43.59 13.66
N LEU A 203 2.15 -43.91 12.64
CA LEU A 203 1.24 -45.05 12.64
C LEU A 203 2.07 -46.28 12.31
#